data_AF-A0A9P8UKA0-F1
#
_entry.id   AF-A0A9P8UKA0-F1
#
_cell.length_a   1.000
_cell.length_b   1.000
_cell.length_c   1.000
_cell.angle_alpha   90.00
_cell.angle_beta   90.00
_cell.angle_gamma   90.00
#
_symmetry.space_group_name_H-M   'P 1'
#
loop_
_entity.id
_entity.type
_entity.pdbx_description
1 polymer ?
#
loop_
_entity_poly.entity_id
_entity_poly.type
_entity_poly.pdbx_seq_one_letter_code
_entity_poly.pdbx_strand_id
1 'polypeptide(L)'
;MPSRFDEYIKLDPPIPYTSRAEMINRCYDMIMALRGPTYFDEINFHKFAIAYLLNITFFQLGEQNRSRMAECEGMQLGRLLNLHKSSEEDGLNCIEVQLRRKGFWLLFYGYVHSQLQNLRKEKLTFLDPVLMQTIDLQGLLPKEVDDELILDDIILPASAPETSLTAGFIVHSKVFGAALGPWTSIGNLHTPRTCQCQRASNKAESVTYLNERLHELKYILDVIPGPLRQWAQAPAITPSFDEGSPSATDLHEDVVQLQFATMRANLHVTHLWLQSIVIDQLDAAEGTNDPDSLSRKALWAQREEVCRQLLHVLHTIPESALEPNGLHLTFKVRDVAVGMLACPYGEEEMPSRRAAEYVRELTAILSRLDRSERINTANSQSWVDTDRIKDIQVGDMTQFGDW
;
A
#
# COMPACT_ATOMS: atom_id res chain seq x y z
N MET A 1 -5.78 14.61 -2.49
CA MET A 1 -5.41 15.23 -1.21
C MET A 1 -6.54 16.18 -0.80
N PRO A 2 -7.25 15.91 0.29
CA PRO A 2 -8.23 16.82 0.89
C PRO A 2 -7.79 18.29 0.95
N SER A 3 -6.61 18.59 1.49
CA SER A 3 -6.10 19.95 1.67
C SER A 3 -5.87 20.68 0.34
N ARG A 4 -5.31 20.00 -0.67
CA ARG A 4 -5.09 20.57 -2.01
C ARG A 4 -6.38 20.91 -2.73
N PHE A 5 -7.48 20.20 -2.44
CA PHE A 5 -8.77 20.54 -3.03
C PHE A 5 -9.27 21.91 -2.53
N ASP A 6 -9.03 22.23 -1.25
CA ASP A 6 -9.36 23.54 -0.69
C ASP A 6 -8.51 24.67 -1.33
N GLU A 7 -7.30 24.36 -1.79
CA GLU A 7 -6.48 25.27 -2.59
C GLU A 7 -7.05 25.44 -4.00
N TYR A 8 -7.45 24.35 -4.66
CA TYR A 8 -7.97 24.38 -6.03
C TYR A 8 -9.28 25.17 -6.15
N ILE A 9 -10.16 25.11 -5.15
CA ILE A 9 -11.40 25.92 -5.11
C ILE A 9 -11.09 27.43 -5.05
N LYS A 10 -9.92 27.82 -4.54
CA LYS A 10 -9.52 29.22 -4.38
C LYS A 10 -8.73 29.77 -5.58
N LEU A 11 -8.44 28.95 -6.58
CA LEU A 11 -7.75 29.40 -7.80
C LEU A 11 -8.60 30.42 -8.57
N ASP A 12 -7.97 31.18 -9.47
CA ASP A 12 -8.64 32.13 -10.36
C ASP A 12 -8.41 31.73 -11.85
N PRO A 13 -9.45 31.32 -12.59
CA PRO A 13 -10.82 31.09 -12.11
C PRO A 13 -10.93 29.85 -11.21
N PRO A 14 -11.89 29.81 -10.27
CA PRO A 14 -12.05 28.68 -9.36
C PRO A 14 -12.55 27.45 -10.11
N ILE A 15 -12.17 26.26 -9.63
CA ILE A 15 -12.76 25.03 -10.15
C ILE A 15 -14.26 24.98 -9.83
N PRO A 16 -15.12 24.52 -10.75
CA PRO A 16 -16.57 24.63 -10.60
C PRO A 16 -17.20 23.56 -9.69
N TYR A 17 -16.41 22.83 -8.90
CA TYR A 17 -16.87 21.67 -8.13
C TYR A 17 -16.99 21.99 -6.64
N THR A 18 -18.07 21.54 -6.00
CA THR A 18 -18.31 21.78 -4.57
C THR A 18 -17.69 20.72 -3.67
N SER A 19 -17.28 19.57 -4.23
CA SER A 19 -16.64 18.48 -3.49
C SER A 19 -15.64 17.71 -4.35
N ARG A 20 -14.72 16.98 -3.69
CA ARG A 20 -13.78 16.09 -4.40
C ARG A 20 -14.53 14.99 -5.15
N ALA A 21 -15.57 14.43 -4.53
CA ALA A 21 -16.39 13.41 -5.16
C ALA A 21 -17.03 13.92 -6.47
N GLU A 22 -17.55 15.15 -6.48
CA GLU A 22 -18.12 15.75 -7.69
C GLU A 22 -17.06 15.92 -8.80
N MET A 23 -15.90 16.49 -8.46
CA MET A 23 -14.79 16.65 -9.41
C MET A 23 -14.37 15.29 -10.00
N ILE A 24 -14.19 14.29 -9.15
CA ILE A 24 -13.79 12.93 -9.58
C ILE A 24 -14.86 12.29 -10.45
N ASN A 25 -16.14 12.42 -10.09
CA ASN A 25 -17.24 11.89 -10.91
C ASN A 25 -17.26 12.55 -12.29
N ARG A 26 -17.02 13.87 -12.36
CA ARG A 26 -16.93 14.56 -13.64
C ARG A 26 -15.75 14.06 -14.48
N CYS A 27 -14.57 13.88 -13.88
CA CYS A 27 -13.42 13.29 -14.57
C CYS A 27 -13.72 11.87 -15.07
N TYR A 28 -14.37 11.05 -14.24
CA TYR A 28 -14.78 9.70 -14.63
C TYR A 28 -15.75 9.71 -15.81
N ASP A 29 -16.78 10.56 -15.80
CA ASP A 29 -17.75 10.67 -16.89
C ASP A 29 -17.07 11.08 -18.20
N MET A 30 -16.11 12.00 -18.14
CA MET A 30 -15.29 12.39 -19.29
C MET A 30 -14.46 11.21 -19.82
N ILE A 31 -13.80 10.47 -18.93
CA ILE A 31 -13.04 9.27 -19.31
C ILE A 31 -13.96 8.23 -19.97
N MET A 32 -15.15 7.98 -19.39
CA MET A 32 -16.11 7.04 -19.95
C MET A 32 -16.64 7.49 -21.32
N ALA A 33 -16.89 8.79 -21.50
CA ALA A 33 -17.34 9.33 -22.78
C ALA A 33 -16.30 9.19 -23.90
N LEU A 34 -15.01 9.11 -23.56
CA LEU A 34 -13.93 8.83 -24.52
C LEU A 34 -13.82 7.34 -24.89
N ARG A 35 -14.50 6.44 -24.17
CA ARG A 35 -14.50 5.00 -24.46
C ARG A 35 -15.50 4.66 -25.56
N GLY A 36 -15.05 4.77 -26.81
CA GLY A 36 -15.82 4.33 -27.97
C GLY A 36 -16.02 2.81 -28.04
N PRO A 37 -16.80 2.30 -29.01
CA PRO A 37 -17.09 0.86 -29.17
C PRO A 37 -15.85 -0.02 -29.34
N THR A 38 -14.77 0.53 -29.90
CA THR A 38 -13.50 -0.15 -30.18
C THR A 38 -12.46 0.09 -29.09
N TYR A 39 -12.84 0.67 -27.94
CA TYR A 39 -11.89 1.04 -26.89
C TYR A 39 -11.02 -0.12 -26.43
N PHE A 40 -11.52 -1.35 -26.43
CA PHE A 40 -10.76 -2.53 -26.01
C PHE A 40 -10.03 -3.26 -27.16
N ASP A 41 -10.17 -2.80 -28.40
CA ASP A 41 -9.53 -3.44 -29.56
C ASP A 41 -8.03 -3.14 -29.62
N GLU A 42 -7.61 -2.01 -29.04
CA GLU A 42 -6.21 -1.63 -28.89
C GLU A 42 -5.83 -1.58 -27.41
N ILE A 43 -4.77 -2.25 -27.00
CA ILE A 43 -4.30 -2.23 -25.61
C ILE A 43 -3.00 -1.44 -25.52
N ASN A 44 -2.89 -0.54 -24.54
CA ASN A 44 -1.68 0.25 -24.29
C ASN A 44 -1.54 0.60 -22.81
N PHE A 45 -0.35 1.06 -22.42
CA PHE A 45 -0.04 1.40 -21.03
C PHE A 45 -0.94 2.52 -20.48
N HIS A 46 -1.34 3.50 -21.30
CA HIS A 46 -2.21 4.59 -20.85
C HIS A 46 -3.57 4.09 -20.38
N LYS A 47 -4.18 3.11 -21.08
CA LYS A 47 -5.44 2.48 -20.66
C LYS A 47 -5.28 1.79 -19.30
N PHE A 48 -4.16 1.09 -19.10
CA PHE A 48 -3.80 0.51 -17.80
C PHE A 48 -3.67 1.58 -16.72
N ALA A 49 -2.91 2.65 -16.98
CA ALA A 49 -2.68 3.73 -16.04
C ALA A 49 -3.98 4.44 -15.63
N ILE A 50 -4.88 4.69 -16.59
CA ILE A 50 -6.21 5.25 -16.32
C ILE A 50 -7.01 4.33 -15.40
N ALA A 51 -7.09 3.03 -15.71
CA ALA A 51 -7.81 2.07 -14.87
C ALA A 51 -7.22 1.98 -13.45
N TYR A 52 -5.89 1.97 -13.34
CA TYR A 52 -5.18 1.99 -12.05
C TYR A 52 -5.46 3.27 -11.26
N LEU A 53 -5.38 4.44 -11.89
CA LEU A 53 -5.67 5.72 -11.23
C LEU A 53 -7.12 5.82 -10.79
N LEU A 54 -8.08 5.33 -11.60
CA LEU A 54 -9.48 5.25 -11.21
C LEU A 54 -9.70 4.34 -10.00
N ASN A 55 -9.02 3.18 -9.95
CA ASN A 55 -9.04 2.31 -8.78
C ASN A 55 -8.62 3.08 -7.52
N ILE A 56 -7.42 3.67 -7.53
CA ILE A 56 -6.89 4.41 -6.39
C ILE A 56 -7.81 5.58 -6.03
N THR A 57 -8.32 6.30 -7.02
CA THR A 57 -9.21 7.45 -6.79
C THR A 57 -10.50 7.05 -6.08
N PHE A 58 -11.20 6.02 -6.57
CA PHE A 58 -12.42 5.52 -5.92
C PHE A 58 -12.13 4.92 -4.55
N PHE A 59 -10.97 4.28 -4.39
CA PHE A 59 -10.55 3.78 -3.10
C PHE A 59 -10.43 4.93 -2.09
N GLN A 60 -9.74 6.01 -2.47
CA GLN A 60 -9.53 7.20 -1.64
C GLN A 60 -10.84 7.96 -1.32
N LEU A 61 -11.88 7.83 -2.15
CA LEU A 61 -13.23 8.33 -1.86
C LEU A 61 -14.06 7.40 -0.94
N GLY A 62 -13.57 6.19 -0.65
CA GLY A 62 -14.33 5.17 0.07
C GLY A 62 -15.34 4.41 -0.81
N GLU A 63 -15.29 4.56 -2.13
CA GLU A 63 -16.17 3.90 -3.09
C GLU A 63 -15.66 2.51 -3.49
N GLN A 64 -15.62 1.60 -2.51
CA GLN A 64 -14.96 0.30 -2.63
C GLN A 64 -15.44 -0.52 -3.85
N ASN A 65 -16.75 -0.53 -4.14
CA ASN A 65 -17.29 -1.27 -5.28
C ASN A 65 -16.78 -0.76 -6.64
N ARG A 66 -16.66 0.57 -6.81
CA ARG A 66 -16.13 1.16 -8.05
C ARG A 66 -14.63 0.96 -8.16
N SER A 67 -13.91 1.11 -7.05
CA SER A 67 -12.48 0.80 -6.94
C SER A 67 -12.20 -0.63 -7.41
N ARG A 68 -12.95 -1.61 -6.91
CA ARG A 68 -12.84 -3.03 -7.30
C ARG A 68 -13.02 -3.26 -8.80
N MET A 69 -14.00 -2.62 -9.43
CA MET A 69 -14.22 -2.79 -10.87
C MET A 69 -13.08 -2.20 -11.70
N ALA A 70 -12.61 -1.01 -11.33
CA ALA A 70 -11.46 -0.38 -11.96
C ALA A 70 -10.17 -1.19 -11.74
N GLU A 71 -10.00 -1.80 -10.56
CA GLU A 71 -8.90 -2.72 -10.25
C GLU A 71 -8.91 -3.95 -11.15
N CYS A 72 -10.07 -4.61 -11.32
CA CYS A 72 -10.23 -5.73 -12.24
C CYS A 72 -9.86 -5.38 -13.68
N GLU A 73 -10.29 -4.22 -14.17
CA GLU A 73 -9.91 -3.71 -15.49
C GLU A 73 -8.39 -3.50 -15.58
N GLY A 74 -7.79 -2.84 -14.59
CA GLY A 74 -6.34 -2.63 -14.52
C GLY A 74 -5.55 -3.95 -14.50
N MET A 75 -5.99 -4.95 -13.74
CA MET A 75 -5.37 -6.28 -13.72
C MET A 75 -5.45 -6.98 -15.08
N GLN A 76 -6.60 -6.89 -15.76
CA GLN A 76 -6.78 -7.49 -17.08
C GLN A 76 -5.90 -6.81 -18.14
N LEU A 77 -5.85 -5.49 -18.15
CA LEU A 77 -4.97 -4.73 -19.04
C LEU A 77 -3.50 -5.03 -18.76
N GLY A 78 -3.10 -5.12 -17.49
CA GLY A 78 -1.74 -5.49 -17.11
C GLY A 78 -1.34 -6.90 -17.57
N ARG A 79 -2.28 -7.85 -17.61
CA ARG A 79 -2.03 -9.18 -18.19
C ARG A 79 -1.86 -9.14 -19.70
N LEU A 80 -2.74 -8.40 -20.40
CA LEU A 80 -2.68 -8.26 -21.86
C LEU A 80 -1.42 -7.53 -22.32
N LEU A 81 -0.91 -6.60 -21.52
CA LEU A 81 0.39 -5.93 -21.75
C LEU A 81 1.60 -6.78 -21.33
N ASN A 82 1.39 -7.99 -20.83
CA ASN A 82 2.43 -8.88 -20.32
C ASN A 82 3.33 -8.22 -19.27
N LEU A 83 2.79 -7.38 -18.37
CA LEU A 83 3.60 -6.65 -17.37
C LEU A 83 4.43 -7.59 -16.46
N HIS A 84 4.04 -8.84 -16.33
CA HIS A 84 4.70 -9.86 -15.52
C HIS A 84 5.81 -10.63 -16.25
N LYS A 85 6.09 -10.33 -17.53
CA LYS A 85 7.08 -11.03 -18.36
C LYS A 85 8.16 -10.07 -18.84
N SER A 86 9.33 -10.13 -18.22
CA SER A 86 10.50 -9.34 -18.66
C SER A 86 10.96 -9.70 -20.07
N SER A 87 10.70 -10.93 -20.54
CA SER A 87 11.05 -11.36 -21.90
C SER A 87 10.24 -10.69 -23.01
N GLU A 88 9.07 -10.13 -22.68
CA GLU A 88 8.19 -9.44 -23.66
C GLU A 88 8.51 -7.94 -23.74
N GLU A 89 9.63 -7.50 -23.14
CA GLU A 89 10.15 -6.14 -23.24
C GLU A 89 10.93 -5.91 -24.54
N ASP A 90 11.31 -6.99 -25.24
CA ASP A 90 12.08 -6.94 -26.48
C ASP A 90 11.32 -6.16 -27.58
N GLY A 91 11.97 -5.13 -28.12
CA GLY A 91 11.39 -4.25 -29.16
C GLY A 91 10.57 -3.07 -28.63
N LEU A 92 10.40 -2.93 -27.32
CA LEU A 92 9.83 -1.73 -26.71
C LEU A 92 10.89 -0.63 -26.54
N ASN A 93 10.45 0.63 -26.54
CA ASN A 93 11.31 1.76 -26.24
C ASN A 93 11.64 1.84 -24.74
N CYS A 94 12.70 2.56 -24.37
CA CYS A 94 13.19 2.62 -22.99
C CYS A 94 12.14 3.14 -21.99
N ILE A 95 11.33 4.13 -22.39
CA ILE A 95 10.23 4.68 -21.58
C ILE A 95 9.19 3.60 -21.28
N GLU A 96 8.69 2.91 -22.30
CA GLU A 96 7.67 1.87 -22.18
C GLU A 96 8.16 0.71 -21.31
N VAL A 97 9.43 0.30 -21.44
CA VAL A 97 10.02 -0.72 -20.56
C VAL A 97 9.94 -0.29 -19.09
N GLN A 98 10.37 0.94 -18.76
CA GLN A 98 10.33 1.41 -17.38
C GLN A 98 8.89 1.59 -16.87
N LEU A 99 7.97 2.08 -17.71
CA LEU A 99 6.55 2.17 -17.38
C LEU A 99 5.95 0.79 -17.05
N ARG A 100 6.21 -0.23 -17.87
CA ARG A 100 5.71 -1.59 -17.64
C ARG A 100 6.24 -2.19 -16.35
N ARG A 101 7.52 -2.01 -16.05
CA ARG A 101 8.14 -2.44 -14.78
C ARG A 101 7.50 -1.75 -13.57
N LYS A 102 7.31 -0.43 -13.62
CA LYS A 102 6.58 0.30 -12.56
C LYS A 102 5.14 -0.21 -12.44
N GLY A 103 4.43 -0.38 -13.55
CA GLY A 103 3.05 -0.90 -13.59
C GLY A 103 2.90 -2.30 -13.00
N PHE A 104 3.87 -3.19 -13.27
CA PHE A 104 3.94 -4.51 -12.63
C PHE A 104 3.95 -4.41 -11.11
N TRP A 105 4.86 -3.61 -10.55
CA TRP A 105 5.00 -3.47 -9.10
C TRP A 105 3.77 -2.83 -8.45
N LEU A 106 3.13 -1.87 -9.12
CA LEU A 106 1.88 -1.28 -8.65
C LEU A 106 0.75 -2.33 -8.51
N LEU A 107 0.64 -3.27 -9.46
CA LEU A 107 -0.30 -4.40 -9.36
C LEU A 107 0.18 -5.46 -8.35
N PHE A 108 1.49 -5.67 -8.23
CA PHE A 108 2.08 -6.58 -7.27
C PHE A 108 1.76 -6.17 -5.84
N TYR A 109 1.75 -4.88 -5.51
CA TYR A 109 1.34 -4.41 -4.19
C TYR A 109 -0.10 -4.84 -3.88
N GLY A 110 -1.03 -4.69 -4.84
CA GLY A 110 -2.41 -5.16 -4.69
C GLY A 110 -2.48 -6.67 -4.43
N TYR A 111 -1.68 -7.45 -5.16
CA TYR A 111 -1.55 -8.89 -4.93
C TYR A 111 -1.07 -9.22 -3.51
N VAL A 112 -0.04 -8.54 -2.98
CA VAL A 112 0.44 -8.79 -1.61
C VAL A 112 -0.65 -8.47 -0.57
N HIS A 113 -1.37 -7.36 -0.72
CA HIS A 113 -2.50 -7.05 0.17
C HIS A 113 -3.58 -8.14 0.12
N SER A 114 -3.88 -8.67 -1.07
CA SER A 114 -4.88 -9.74 -1.22
C SER A 114 -4.43 -11.04 -0.54
N GLN A 115 -3.13 -11.37 -0.59
CA GLN A 115 -2.59 -12.57 0.06
C GLN A 115 -2.55 -12.45 1.58
N LEU A 116 -2.16 -11.27 2.10
CA LEU A 116 -1.88 -11.11 3.52
C LEU A 116 -3.13 -10.81 4.35
N GLN A 117 -4.04 -9.97 3.84
CA GLN A 117 -5.20 -9.54 4.61
C GLN A 117 -6.50 -10.19 4.15
N ASN A 118 -6.57 -10.59 2.86
CA ASN A 118 -7.78 -11.10 2.20
C ASN A 118 -9.08 -10.33 2.58
N LEU A 119 -8.97 -9.03 2.89
CA LEU A 119 -10.01 -8.21 3.52
C LEU A 119 -11.32 -8.23 2.72
N ARG A 120 -11.18 -8.34 1.40
CA ARG A 120 -12.27 -8.23 0.45
C ARG A 120 -12.82 -9.58 0.00
N LYS A 121 -12.22 -10.70 0.44
CA LYS A 121 -12.52 -12.08 -0.03
C LYS A 121 -12.60 -12.18 -1.57
N GLU A 122 -11.78 -11.38 -2.25
CA GLU A 122 -11.77 -11.29 -3.70
C GLU A 122 -11.15 -12.55 -4.31
N LYS A 123 -11.83 -13.10 -5.32
CA LYS A 123 -11.38 -14.31 -6.01
C LYS A 123 -10.48 -14.02 -7.21
N LEU A 124 -10.43 -12.77 -7.66
CA LEU A 124 -9.65 -12.36 -8.82
C LEU A 124 -8.40 -11.61 -8.36
N THR A 125 -7.23 -12.18 -8.65
CA THR A 125 -5.93 -11.57 -8.39
C THR A 125 -5.20 -11.33 -9.70
N PHE A 126 -4.22 -10.41 -9.75
CA PHE A 126 -3.39 -10.18 -10.93
C PHE A 126 -2.48 -11.37 -11.23
N LEU A 127 -1.86 -11.92 -10.18
CA LEU A 127 -0.98 -13.08 -10.22
C LEU A 127 -1.64 -14.26 -9.54
N ASP A 128 -1.38 -15.46 -10.05
CA ASP A 128 -1.73 -16.73 -9.40
C ASP A 128 -0.45 -17.42 -8.85
N PRO A 129 -0.59 -18.41 -7.96
CA PRO A 129 0.55 -19.09 -7.37
C PRO A 129 1.47 -19.79 -8.37
N VAL A 130 0.98 -20.19 -9.54
CA VAL A 130 1.77 -20.85 -10.58
C VAL A 130 2.61 -19.82 -11.33
N LEU A 131 1.99 -18.71 -11.78
CA LEU A 131 2.72 -17.60 -12.38
C LEU A 131 3.78 -17.02 -11.45
N MET A 132 3.48 -16.92 -10.15
CA MET A 132 4.45 -16.46 -9.14
C MET A 132 5.73 -17.31 -9.04
N GLN A 133 5.71 -18.56 -9.51
CA GLN A 133 6.91 -19.42 -9.53
C GLN A 133 7.78 -19.18 -10.76
N THR A 134 7.23 -18.57 -11.82
CA THR A 134 7.92 -18.40 -13.11
C THR A 134 8.37 -16.96 -13.38
N ILE A 135 7.96 -16.01 -12.54
CA ILE A 135 8.30 -14.58 -12.69
C ILE A 135 9.68 -14.28 -12.09
N ASP A 136 10.53 -13.62 -12.87
CA ASP A 136 11.75 -12.97 -12.38
C ASP A 136 11.43 -11.59 -11.79
N LEU A 137 11.17 -11.56 -10.49
CA LEU A 137 10.87 -10.32 -9.77
C LEU A 137 12.07 -9.37 -9.72
N GLN A 138 13.31 -9.86 -9.78
CA GLN A 138 14.49 -8.98 -9.78
C GLN A 138 14.67 -8.30 -11.13
N GLY A 139 14.48 -9.03 -12.23
CA GLY A 139 14.51 -8.49 -13.59
C GLY A 139 13.45 -7.43 -13.85
N LEU A 140 12.30 -7.52 -13.17
CA LEU A 140 11.19 -6.56 -13.27
C LEU A 140 11.37 -5.31 -12.40
N LEU A 141 12.46 -5.17 -11.63
CA LEU A 141 12.74 -3.88 -10.98
C LEU A 141 13.03 -2.80 -12.03
N PRO A 142 12.47 -1.58 -11.86
CA PRO A 142 12.84 -0.47 -12.73
C PRO A 142 14.31 -0.10 -12.52
N LYS A 143 14.89 0.58 -13.50
CA LYS A 143 16.24 1.14 -13.41
C LYS A 143 16.23 2.29 -12.40
N GLU A 144 17.24 2.35 -11.54
CA GLU A 144 17.40 3.39 -10.53
C GLU A 144 17.93 4.69 -11.17
N VAL A 145 17.07 5.35 -11.94
CA VAL A 145 17.32 6.63 -12.60
C VAL A 145 16.07 7.50 -12.49
N ASP A 146 16.25 8.82 -12.52
CA ASP A 146 15.13 9.74 -12.60
C ASP A 146 14.50 9.75 -14.00
N ASP A 147 13.21 10.12 -14.05
CA ASP A 147 12.40 9.97 -15.26
C ASP A 147 12.89 10.89 -16.40
N GLU A 148 13.51 12.03 -16.06
CA GLU A 148 14.12 12.98 -17.00
C GLU A 148 15.32 12.39 -17.75
N LEU A 149 15.92 11.32 -17.23
CA LEU A 149 17.07 10.63 -17.84
C LEU A 149 16.66 9.46 -18.73
N ILE A 150 15.36 9.15 -18.83
CA ILE A 150 14.84 8.07 -19.66
C ILE A 150 14.28 8.66 -20.96
N LEU A 151 15.06 8.54 -22.03
CA LEU A 151 14.62 8.87 -23.38
C LEU A 151 14.00 7.64 -24.05
N ASP A 152 13.46 7.78 -25.26
CA ASP A 152 12.84 6.67 -25.99
C ASP A 152 13.88 5.62 -26.42
N ASP A 153 15.04 6.07 -26.88
CA ASP A 153 16.11 5.23 -27.42
C ASP A 153 17.20 4.88 -26.40
N ILE A 154 17.42 5.74 -25.39
CA ILE A 154 18.51 5.60 -24.44
C ILE A 154 18.14 6.03 -23.00
N ILE A 155 18.77 5.37 -22.03
CA ILE A 155 18.79 5.83 -20.63
C ILE A 155 20.13 6.51 -20.38
N LEU A 156 20.08 7.79 -20.03
CA LEU A 156 21.27 8.59 -19.73
C LEU A 156 21.85 8.22 -18.37
N PRO A 157 23.19 8.27 -18.20
CA PRO A 157 23.81 8.04 -16.90
C PRO A 157 23.48 9.18 -15.93
N ALA A 158 23.29 8.84 -14.65
CA ALA A 158 23.14 9.83 -13.60
C ALA A 158 24.40 10.71 -13.50
N SER A 159 24.20 12.03 -13.42
CA SER A 159 25.28 13.02 -13.47
C SER A 159 26.00 13.22 -12.12
N ALA A 160 25.38 12.79 -11.02
CA ALA A 160 25.85 12.97 -9.64
C ALA A 160 25.40 11.79 -8.75
N PRO A 161 26.00 11.58 -7.56
CA PRO A 161 25.60 10.51 -6.62
C PRO A 161 24.30 10.82 -5.86
N GLU A 162 23.42 11.64 -6.44
CA GLU A 162 22.13 11.95 -5.84
C GLU A 162 21.20 10.74 -5.90
N THR A 163 20.38 10.60 -4.87
CA THR A 163 19.41 9.51 -4.79
C THR A 163 18.25 9.83 -5.72
N SER A 164 17.96 8.97 -6.70
CA SER A 164 16.79 9.13 -7.57
C SER A 164 15.49 8.90 -6.80
N LEU A 165 14.39 9.49 -7.26
CA LEU A 165 13.05 9.17 -6.73
C LEU A 165 12.70 7.71 -7.00
N THR A 166 13.18 7.14 -8.10
CA THR A 166 12.99 5.72 -8.40
C THR A 166 13.62 4.79 -7.35
N ALA A 167 14.68 5.23 -6.65
CA ALA A 167 15.29 4.45 -5.57
C ALA A 167 14.27 4.11 -4.47
N GLY A 168 13.41 5.06 -4.06
CA GLY A 168 12.41 4.76 -3.03
C GLY A 168 11.29 3.84 -3.53
N PHE A 169 10.94 3.89 -4.83
CA PHE A 169 10.03 2.90 -5.43
C PHE A 169 10.65 1.49 -5.39
N ILE A 170 11.93 1.35 -5.75
CA ILE A 170 12.66 0.09 -5.70
C ILE A 170 12.72 -0.47 -4.28
N VAL A 171 13.07 0.36 -3.29
CA VAL A 171 13.11 -0.06 -1.88
C VAL A 171 11.73 -0.49 -1.40
N HIS A 172 10.68 0.25 -1.75
CA HIS A 172 9.30 -0.11 -1.40
C HIS A 172 8.87 -1.45 -2.03
N SER A 173 9.23 -1.68 -3.29
CA SER A 173 9.01 -2.96 -3.96
C SER A 173 9.70 -4.14 -3.28
N LYS A 174 10.95 -3.94 -2.84
CA LYS A 174 11.69 -4.96 -2.08
C LYS A 174 11.02 -5.29 -0.75
N VAL A 175 10.53 -4.28 -0.03
CA VAL A 175 9.78 -4.47 1.23
C VAL A 175 8.52 -5.30 1.01
N PHE A 176 7.73 -5.00 -0.02
CA PHE A 176 6.57 -5.83 -0.39
C PHE A 176 6.96 -7.24 -0.79
N GLY A 177 8.07 -7.41 -1.52
CA GLY A 177 8.60 -8.73 -1.89
C GLY A 177 8.95 -9.57 -0.66
N ALA A 178 9.69 -9.00 0.30
CA ALA A 178 10.16 -9.69 1.50
C ALA A 178 9.03 -10.27 2.37
N ALA A 179 7.83 -9.68 2.30
CA ALA A 179 6.64 -10.19 2.96
C ALA A 179 6.16 -11.56 2.43
N LEU A 180 6.43 -11.88 1.15
CA LEU A 180 6.03 -13.15 0.55
C LEU A 180 7.10 -14.24 0.62
N GLY A 181 8.38 -13.87 0.75
CA GLY A 181 9.48 -14.83 0.79
C GLY A 181 10.85 -14.17 0.72
N PRO A 182 11.94 -14.95 0.84
CA PRO A 182 13.29 -14.39 0.88
C PRO A 182 13.59 -13.66 -0.42
N TRP A 183 14.09 -12.42 -0.32
CA TRP A 183 14.40 -11.63 -1.52
C TRP A 183 15.37 -12.34 -2.48
N THR A 184 16.32 -13.10 -1.93
CA THR A 184 17.28 -13.92 -2.68
C THR A 184 16.63 -15.10 -3.41
N SER A 185 15.55 -15.64 -2.86
CA SER A 185 14.76 -16.73 -3.46
C SER A 185 13.66 -16.22 -4.39
N ILE A 186 13.35 -14.92 -4.33
CA ILE A 186 12.28 -14.29 -5.10
C ILE A 186 12.60 -14.13 -6.60
N GLY A 187 13.88 -14.14 -6.98
CA GLY A 187 14.32 -14.14 -8.39
C GLY A 187 14.87 -15.48 -8.89
N ASN A 188 14.96 -16.52 -8.03
CA ASN A 188 15.60 -17.78 -8.42
C ASN A 188 14.56 -18.85 -8.73
N LEU A 189 14.26 -19.01 -10.03
CA LEU A 189 13.33 -19.99 -10.60
C LEU A 189 13.63 -21.45 -10.20
N HIS A 190 14.84 -21.74 -9.72
CA HIS A 190 15.28 -23.08 -9.35
C HIS A 190 15.10 -23.42 -7.87
N THR A 191 14.64 -22.48 -7.03
CA THR A 191 14.42 -22.75 -5.60
C THR A 191 12.98 -23.23 -5.41
N PRO A 192 12.73 -24.52 -5.09
CA PRO A 192 11.38 -25.02 -4.89
C PRO A 192 10.71 -24.29 -3.73
N ARG A 193 9.62 -23.58 -4.04
CA ARG A 193 8.81 -22.88 -3.04
C ARG A 193 7.78 -23.84 -2.47
N THR A 194 7.84 -24.09 -1.16
CA THR A 194 6.74 -24.81 -0.48
C THR A 194 5.46 -23.98 -0.55
N CYS A 195 4.37 -24.61 -1.01
CA CYS A 195 3.05 -24.00 -1.01
C CYS A 195 2.67 -23.55 0.40
N GLN A 196 1.98 -22.41 0.54
CA GLN A 196 1.42 -21.99 1.82
C GLN A 196 0.52 -23.08 2.45
N CYS A 197 -0.23 -23.80 1.62
CA CYS A 197 -1.06 -24.93 2.03
C CYS A 197 -0.25 -26.07 2.71
N GLN A 198 0.91 -26.39 2.16
CA GLN A 198 1.80 -27.41 2.70
C GLN A 198 2.46 -26.91 3.98
N ARG A 199 2.92 -25.64 4.00
CA ARG A 199 3.52 -25.03 5.18
C ARG A 199 2.51 -24.93 6.34
N ALA A 200 1.26 -24.59 6.05
CA ALA A 200 0.19 -24.53 7.05
C ALA A 200 -0.10 -25.89 7.71
N SER A 201 0.19 -27.00 7.02
CA SER A 201 0.02 -28.35 7.58
C SER A 201 1.07 -28.71 8.63
N ASN A 202 2.23 -28.03 8.63
CA ASN A 202 3.32 -28.26 9.57
C ASN A 202 3.58 -27.02 10.42
N LYS A 203 3.06 -27.04 11.65
CA LYS A 203 3.20 -25.93 12.60
C LYS A 203 4.65 -25.48 12.82
N ALA A 204 5.58 -26.43 13.01
CA ALA A 204 6.98 -26.10 13.27
C ALA A 204 7.63 -25.40 12.07
N GLU A 205 7.38 -25.89 10.86
CA GLU A 205 7.88 -25.27 9.63
C GLU A 205 7.28 -23.88 9.41
N SER A 206 5.98 -23.71 9.70
CA SER A 206 5.30 -22.42 9.61
C SER A 206 5.91 -21.39 10.57
N VAL A 207 6.10 -21.75 11.84
CA VAL A 207 6.69 -20.87 12.86
C VAL A 207 8.14 -20.50 12.51
N THR A 208 8.95 -21.46 12.05
CA THR A 208 10.32 -21.17 11.60
C THR A 208 10.33 -20.19 10.44
N TYR A 209 9.53 -20.45 9.40
CA TYR A 209 9.42 -19.55 8.24
C TYR A 209 9.02 -18.14 8.65
N LEU A 210 7.98 -18.00 9.48
CA LEU A 210 7.48 -16.69 9.90
C LEU A 210 8.50 -15.93 10.77
N ASN A 211 9.24 -16.63 11.63
CA ASN A 211 10.34 -16.01 12.39
C ASN A 211 11.46 -15.50 11.47
N GLU A 212 11.84 -16.28 10.46
CA GLU A 212 12.80 -15.84 9.43
C GLU A 212 12.28 -14.64 8.64
N ARG A 213 10.99 -14.64 8.27
CA ARG A 213 10.35 -13.48 7.61
C ARG A 213 10.38 -12.23 8.48
N LEU A 214 10.03 -12.36 9.75
CA LEU A 214 10.03 -11.25 10.69
C LEU A 214 11.45 -10.71 10.91
N HIS A 215 12.45 -11.58 10.98
CA HIS A 215 13.85 -11.19 11.07
C HIS A 215 14.31 -10.42 9.81
N GLU A 216 14.02 -10.93 8.61
CA GLU A 216 14.37 -10.23 7.36
C GLU A 216 13.69 -8.86 7.28
N LEU A 217 12.39 -8.78 7.59
CA LEU A 217 11.67 -7.52 7.60
C LEU A 217 12.28 -6.52 8.60
N LYS A 218 12.68 -6.93 9.81
CA LYS A 218 13.28 -6.03 10.80
C LYS A 218 14.49 -5.25 10.26
N TYR A 219 15.33 -5.91 9.46
CA TYR A 219 16.61 -5.37 9.03
C TYR A 219 16.66 -4.99 7.54
N ILE A 220 15.57 -5.15 6.78
CA ILE A 220 15.54 -4.84 5.34
C ILE A 220 15.81 -3.36 5.03
N LEU A 221 15.59 -2.48 6.00
CA LEU A 221 15.78 -1.03 5.85
C LEU A 221 17.11 -0.51 6.43
N ASP A 222 18.01 -1.38 6.91
CA ASP A 222 19.30 -0.96 7.50
C ASP A 222 20.20 -0.25 6.47
N VAL A 223 20.13 -0.68 5.22
CA VAL A 223 20.97 -0.17 4.12
C VAL A 223 20.08 0.45 3.04
N ILE A 224 19.51 1.61 3.37
CA ILE A 224 18.74 2.43 2.40
C ILE A 224 19.37 3.82 2.20
N PRO A 225 19.10 4.45 1.04
CA PRO A 225 19.55 5.80 0.75
C PRO A 225 19.17 6.82 1.83
N GLY A 226 20.03 7.80 2.04
CA GLY A 226 19.92 8.83 3.08
C GLY A 226 18.52 9.45 3.20
N PRO A 227 17.94 10.01 2.11
CA PRO A 227 16.62 10.64 2.13
C PRO A 227 15.46 9.74 2.58
N LEU A 228 15.62 8.42 2.46
CA LEU A 228 14.58 7.43 2.79
C LEU A 228 14.69 6.90 4.23
N ARG A 229 15.77 7.23 4.96
CA ARG A 229 15.97 6.80 6.35
C ARG A 229 14.92 7.41 7.28
N GLN A 230 14.55 6.67 8.32
CA GLN A 230 13.50 7.07 9.28
C GLN A 230 13.79 8.44 9.92
N TRP A 231 15.05 8.69 10.26
CA TRP A 231 15.55 9.92 10.90
C TRP A 231 16.14 10.94 9.90
N ALA A 232 15.92 10.76 8.60
CA ALA A 232 16.35 11.80 7.66
C ALA A 232 15.64 13.12 8.00
N GLN A 233 16.33 14.24 7.83
CA GLN A 233 15.78 15.53 8.21
C GLN A 233 14.44 15.75 7.49
N ALA A 234 13.44 16.19 8.26
CA ALA A 234 12.21 16.68 7.65
C ALA A 234 12.55 17.96 6.88
N PRO A 235 11.91 18.23 5.72
CA PRO A 235 12.06 19.51 5.07
C PRO A 235 11.75 20.59 6.10
N ALA A 236 12.74 21.44 6.39
CA ALA A 236 12.48 22.66 7.12
C ALA A 236 11.69 23.53 6.16
N ILE A 237 10.35 23.46 6.23
CA ILE A 237 9.49 24.48 5.62
C ILE A 237 9.68 25.73 6.49
N THR A 238 10.86 26.33 6.43
CA THR A 238 11.05 27.70 6.89
C THR A 238 10.38 28.56 5.86
N PRO A 239 9.27 29.26 6.18
CA PRO A 239 8.86 30.37 5.34
C PRO A 239 10.05 31.33 5.34
N SER A 240 10.76 31.41 4.23
CA SER A 240 11.77 32.43 4.00
C SER A 240 11.04 33.77 4.07
N PHE A 241 11.13 34.41 5.24
CA PHE A 241 10.75 35.81 5.43
C PHE A 241 11.86 36.76 4.94
N ASP A 242 12.75 36.29 4.06
CA ASP A 242 13.61 37.18 3.30
C ASP A 242 12.79 37.75 2.14
N GLU A 243 12.81 39.07 1.98
CA GLU A 243 12.01 39.88 1.03
C GLU A 243 12.27 39.57 -0.48
N GLY A 244 12.93 38.45 -0.80
CA GLY A 244 13.14 37.95 -2.16
C GLY A 244 12.14 36.87 -2.53
N SER A 245 11.54 36.94 -3.72
CA SER A 245 10.77 35.81 -4.26
C SER A 245 11.65 34.57 -4.33
N PRO A 246 11.17 33.38 -3.90
CA PRO A 246 11.95 32.14 -3.94
C PRO A 246 12.41 31.84 -5.37
N SER A 247 13.65 31.36 -5.52
CA SER A 247 14.18 30.95 -6.81
C SER A 247 13.42 29.73 -7.34
N ALA A 248 13.37 29.56 -8.67
CA ALA A 248 12.83 28.34 -9.28
C ALA A 248 13.57 27.07 -8.82
N THR A 249 14.85 27.20 -8.47
CA THR A 249 15.66 26.11 -7.91
C THR A 249 15.22 25.73 -6.49
N ASP A 250 14.97 26.73 -5.63
CA ASP A 250 14.53 26.51 -4.25
C ASP A 250 13.17 25.79 -4.22
N LEU A 251 12.25 26.21 -5.09
CA LEU A 251 10.93 25.58 -5.23
C LEU A 251 11.02 24.12 -5.71
N HIS A 252 11.97 23.81 -6.61
CA HIS A 252 12.17 22.45 -7.09
C HIS A 252 12.72 21.56 -5.98
N GLU A 253 13.71 22.04 -5.24
CA GLU A 253 14.31 21.31 -4.11
C GLU A 253 13.27 21.00 -3.03
N ASP A 254 12.42 21.98 -2.68
CA ASP A 254 11.32 21.81 -1.72
C ASP A 254 10.33 20.71 -2.15
N VAL A 255 9.99 20.66 -3.45
CA VAL A 255 9.09 19.64 -4.01
C VAL A 255 9.72 18.25 -3.92
N VAL A 256 10.99 18.12 -4.28
CA VAL A 256 11.72 16.84 -4.22
C VAL A 256 11.83 16.36 -2.77
N GLN A 257 12.15 17.25 -1.82
CA GLN A 257 12.20 16.90 -0.40
C GLN A 257 10.83 16.44 0.13
N LEU A 258 9.73 17.08 -0.30
CA LEU A 258 8.37 16.66 0.06
C LEU A 258 8.01 15.29 -0.54
N GLN A 259 8.45 15.01 -1.77
CA GLN A 259 8.27 13.69 -2.40
C GLN A 259 9.01 12.61 -1.62
N PHE A 260 10.27 12.84 -1.23
CA PHE A 260 11.00 11.91 -0.37
C PHE A 260 10.33 11.73 0.99
N ALA A 261 9.82 12.80 1.61
CA ALA A 261 9.08 12.70 2.86
C ALA A 261 7.81 11.85 2.70
N THR A 262 7.09 11.99 1.59
CA THR A 262 5.90 11.20 1.26
C THR A 262 6.23 9.72 1.06
N MET A 263 7.31 9.44 0.32
CA MET A 263 7.78 8.08 0.08
C MET A 263 8.27 7.42 1.37
N ARG A 264 8.99 8.16 2.21
CA ARG A 264 9.46 7.73 3.53
C ARG A 264 8.29 7.37 4.44
N ALA A 265 7.22 8.17 4.47
CA ALA A 265 6.00 7.83 5.20
C ALA A 265 5.41 6.50 4.72
N ASN A 266 5.22 6.33 3.41
CA ASN A 266 4.67 5.09 2.86
C ASN A 266 5.56 3.89 3.18
N LEU A 267 6.88 4.06 3.01
CA LEU A 267 7.87 3.02 3.20
C LEU A 267 7.88 2.50 4.64
N HIS A 268 8.08 3.38 5.62
CA HIS A 268 8.21 2.98 7.03
C HIS A 268 6.88 2.49 7.61
N VAL A 269 5.75 3.12 7.26
CA VAL A 269 4.43 2.61 7.70
C VAL A 269 4.17 1.23 7.11
N THR A 270 4.48 1.00 5.83
CA THR A 270 4.30 -0.31 5.19
C THR A 270 5.22 -1.36 5.79
N HIS A 271 6.48 -1.03 6.04
CA HIS A 271 7.45 -1.90 6.69
C HIS A 271 6.99 -2.37 8.07
N LEU A 272 6.52 -1.45 8.92
CA LEU A 272 6.00 -1.76 10.25
C LEU A 272 4.70 -2.56 10.19
N TRP A 273 3.80 -2.21 9.27
CA TRP A 273 2.56 -2.93 9.06
C TRP A 273 2.78 -4.38 8.62
N LEU A 274 3.73 -4.63 7.71
CA LEU A 274 4.10 -6.00 7.31
C LEU A 274 4.67 -6.81 8.48
N GLN A 275 5.48 -6.19 9.35
CA GLN A 275 5.94 -6.84 10.58
C GLN A 275 4.77 -7.20 11.49
N SER A 276 3.79 -6.30 11.67
CA SER A 276 2.58 -6.58 12.46
C SER A 276 1.82 -7.78 11.92
N ILE A 277 1.63 -7.88 10.60
CA ILE A 277 0.96 -9.02 9.97
C ILE A 277 1.71 -10.34 10.22
N VAL A 278 3.04 -10.34 10.10
CA VAL A 278 3.83 -11.56 10.37
C VAL A 278 3.74 -11.95 11.85
N ILE A 279 3.71 -10.98 12.76
CA ILE A 279 3.49 -11.23 14.19
C ILE A 279 2.09 -11.82 14.44
N ASP A 280 1.05 -11.29 13.78
CA ASP A 280 -0.32 -11.86 13.85
C ASP A 280 -0.37 -13.31 13.37
N GLN A 281 0.33 -13.60 12.26
CA GLN A 281 0.43 -14.96 11.73
C GLN A 281 1.21 -15.89 12.65
N LEU A 282 2.26 -15.41 13.32
CA LEU A 282 3.01 -16.18 14.33
C LEU A 282 2.13 -16.53 15.52
N ASP A 283 1.40 -15.56 16.05
CA ASP A 283 0.48 -15.74 17.17
C ASP A 283 -0.61 -16.78 16.84
N ALA A 284 -1.21 -16.66 15.65
CA ALA A 284 -2.18 -17.64 15.14
C ALA A 284 -1.58 -19.04 14.93
N ALA A 285 -0.36 -19.15 14.40
CA ALA A 285 0.32 -20.41 14.18
C ALA A 285 0.75 -21.09 15.50
N GLU A 286 1.16 -20.30 16.49
CA GLU A 286 1.55 -20.78 17.81
C GLU A 286 0.34 -21.31 18.60
N GLY A 287 -0.86 -20.80 18.35
CA GLY A 287 -2.13 -21.42 18.77
C GLY A 287 -2.15 -21.81 20.24
N THR A 288 -1.46 -21.04 21.10
CA THR A 288 -1.53 -21.27 22.53
C THR A 288 -2.92 -20.82 22.98
N ASN A 289 -3.61 -21.59 23.81
CA ASN A 289 -4.86 -21.11 24.44
C ASN A 289 -4.58 -20.46 25.80
N ASP A 290 -3.33 -20.53 26.28
CA ASP A 290 -2.90 -20.02 27.57
C ASP A 290 -2.54 -18.51 27.50
N PRO A 291 -3.36 -17.63 28.10
CA PRO A 291 -3.08 -16.19 28.16
C PRO A 291 -1.80 -15.84 28.90
N ASP A 292 -1.30 -16.69 29.79
CA ASP A 292 -0.08 -16.41 30.55
C ASP A 292 1.19 -16.98 29.90
N SER A 293 1.07 -17.55 28.69
CA SER A 293 2.22 -18.13 28.01
C SER A 293 3.31 -17.09 27.74
N LEU A 294 4.56 -17.41 28.11
CA LEU A 294 5.74 -16.57 27.87
C LEU A 294 5.89 -16.21 26.38
N SER A 295 5.49 -17.11 25.48
CA SER A 295 5.51 -16.87 24.02
C SER A 295 4.58 -15.73 23.61
N ARG A 296 3.34 -15.71 24.13
CA ARG A 296 2.37 -14.65 23.83
C ARG A 296 2.80 -13.30 24.37
N LYS A 297 3.36 -13.26 25.58
CA LYS A 297 3.94 -12.04 26.15
C LYS A 297 5.13 -11.53 25.33
N ALA A 298 5.98 -12.42 24.82
CA ALA A 298 7.08 -12.07 23.93
C ALA A 298 6.61 -11.53 22.57
N LEU A 299 5.59 -12.15 21.97
CA LEU A 299 4.97 -11.65 20.73
C LEU A 299 4.30 -10.29 20.96
N TRP A 300 3.60 -10.10 22.07
CA TRP A 300 3.02 -8.82 22.42
C TRP A 300 4.07 -7.72 22.58
N ALA A 301 5.21 -8.00 23.21
CA ALA A 301 6.30 -7.04 23.31
C ALA A 301 6.83 -6.61 21.93
N GLN A 302 6.82 -7.52 20.95
CA GLN A 302 7.16 -7.18 19.56
C GLN A 302 6.09 -6.31 18.90
N ARG A 303 4.79 -6.55 19.16
CA ARG A 303 3.70 -5.68 18.70
C ARG A 303 3.83 -4.28 19.29
N GLU A 304 4.10 -4.18 20.59
CA GLU A 304 4.33 -2.91 21.29
C GLU A 304 5.49 -2.13 20.64
N GLU A 305 6.60 -2.81 20.34
CA GLU A 305 7.75 -2.17 19.69
C GLU A 305 7.42 -1.64 18.28
N VAL A 306 6.69 -2.42 17.47
CA VAL A 306 6.20 -1.99 16.15
C VAL A 306 5.29 -0.77 16.28
N CYS A 307 4.37 -0.77 17.24
CA CYS A 307 3.45 0.33 17.52
C CYS A 307 4.20 1.61 17.93
N ARG A 308 5.18 1.48 18.81
CA ARG A 308 6.03 2.60 19.26
C ARG A 308 6.82 3.21 18.10
N GLN A 309 7.41 2.38 17.23
CA GLN A 309 8.09 2.86 16.03
C GLN A 309 7.13 3.54 15.06
N LEU A 310 5.90 3.02 14.91
CA LEU A 310 4.88 3.62 14.07
C LEU A 310 4.49 5.02 14.55
N LEU A 311 4.23 5.19 15.85
CA LEU A 311 3.96 6.50 16.44
C LEU A 311 5.11 7.48 16.19
N HIS A 312 6.36 7.02 16.32
CA HIS A 312 7.51 7.86 16.01
C HIS A 312 7.51 8.35 14.55
N VAL A 313 7.22 7.47 13.59
CA VAL A 313 7.09 7.85 12.16
C VAL A 313 5.97 8.87 11.96
N LEU A 314 4.79 8.62 12.54
CA LEU A 314 3.60 9.47 12.37
C LEU A 314 3.75 10.85 13.03
N HIS A 315 4.54 10.97 14.10
CA HIS A 315 4.81 12.27 14.74
C HIS A 315 5.96 13.04 14.10
N THR A 316 6.94 12.35 13.51
CA THR A 316 8.15 13.00 12.98
C THR A 316 7.96 13.50 11.54
N ILE A 317 7.12 12.82 10.75
CA ILE A 317 6.86 13.22 9.36
C ILE A 317 5.73 14.27 9.32
N PRO A 318 5.89 15.38 8.58
CA PRO A 318 4.86 16.42 8.49
C PRO A 318 3.56 15.91 7.86
N GLU A 319 2.43 16.48 8.30
CA GLU A 319 1.09 16.07 7.83
C GLU A 319 0.94 16.22 6.30
N SER A 320 1.57 17.23 5.70
CA SER A 320 1.61 17.43 4.24
C SER A 320 2.27 16.28 3.46
N ALA A 321 3.15 15.51 4.10
CA ALA A 321 3.78 14.32 3.53
C ALA A 321 3.05 13.01 3.90
N LEU A 322 2.27 13.01 4.98
CA LEU A 322 1.41 11.87 5.34
C LEU A 322 0.16 11.82 4.47
N GLU A 323 -0.48 12.96 4.25
CA GLU A 323 -1.76 13.11 3.54
C GLU A 323 -1.79 12.48 2.14
N PRO A 324 -0.76 12.59 1.27
CA PRO A 324 -0.79 12.02 -0.07
C PRO A 324 -1.00 10.49 -0.08
N ASN A 325 -0.57 9.78 0.97
CA ASN A 325 -0.77 8.34 1.09
C ASN A 325 -2.24 7.97 1.35
N GLY A 326 -3.00 8.90 1.94
CA GLY A 326 -4.43 8.78 2.16
C GLY A 326 -4.84 7.49 2.86
N LEU A 327 -5.92 6.88 2.39
CA LEU A 327 -6.54 5.72 3.04
C LEU A 327 -5.65 4.48 3.10
N HIS A 328 -4.66 4.33 2.21
CA HIS A 328 -3.71 3.22 2.29
C HIS A 328 -2.88 3.30 3.56
N LEU A 329 -2.44 4.50 3.95
CA LEU A 329 -1.71 4.70 5.20
C LEU A 329 -2.66 4.56 6.40
N THR A 330 -3.86 5.16 6.33
CA THR A 330 -4.88 5.06 7.38
C THR A 330 -5.22 3.60 7.73
N PHE A 331 -5.37 2.73 6.72
CA PHE A 331 -5.69 1.31 6.97
C PHE A 331 -4.52 0.57 7.63
N LYS A 332 -3.30 0.79 7.18
CA LYS A 332 -2.11 0.19 7.80
C LYS A 332 -1.93 0.61 9.26
N VAL A 333 -2.14 1.90 9.56
CA VAL A 333 -2.12 2.42 10.94
C VAL A 333 -3.22 1.78 11.79
N ARG A 334 -4.43 1.64 11.23
CA ARG A 334 -5.56 0.98 11.90
C ARG A 334 -5.25 -0.48 12.21
N ASP A 335 -4.65 -1.22 11.28
CA ASP A 335 -4.32 -2.64 11.47
C ASP A 335 -3.31 -2.83 12.61
N VAL A 336 -2.26 -1.99 12.67
CA VAL A 336 -1.30 -2.00 13.79
C VAL A 336 -1.99 -1.65 15.11
N ALA A 337 -2.92 -0.67 15.11
CA ALA A 337 -3.68 -0.29 16.29
C ALA A 337 -4.56 -1.43 16.82
N VAL A 338 -5.21 -2.20 15.93
CA VAL A 338 -6.03 -3.37 16.31
C VAL A 338 -5.19 -4.39 17.07
N GLY A 339 -3.93 -4.59 16.68
CA GLY A 339 -3.00 -5.48 17.37
C GLY A 339 -2.77 -5.11 18.85
N MET A 340 -2.97 -3.85 19.25
CA MET A 340 -2.83 -3.41 20.64
C MET A 340 -4.00 -3.84 21.53
N LEU A 341 -5.16 -4.15 20.93
CA LEU A 341 -6.34 -4.62 21.65
C LEU A 341 -6.17 -6.05 22.18
N ALA A 342 -5.27 -6.84 21.57
CA ALA A 342 -4.94 -8.19 22.00
C ALA A 342 -3.88 -8.22 23.13
N CYS A 343 -3.99 -7.32 24.12
CA CYS A 343 -3.08 -7.27 25.25
C CYS A 343 -3.30 -8.46 26.19
N PRO A 344 -2.27 -9.31 26.47
CA PRO A 344 -2.44 -10.49 27.32
C PRO A 344 -2.33 -10.20 28.82
N TYR A 345 -2.05 -8.95 29.21
CA TYR A 345 -1.82 -8.55 30.61
C TYR A 345 -3.12 -8.12 31.30
N GLY A 346 -3.17 -8.22 32.63
CA GLY A 346 -4.30 -7.74 33.42
C GLY A 346 -4.47 -6.22 33.34
N GLU A 347 -5.69 -5.70 33.54
CA GLU A 347 -6.01 -4.27 33.40
C GLU A 347 -5.19 -3.35 34.31
N GLU A 348 -4.79 -3.85 35.49
CA GLU A 348 -4.02 -3.07 36.45
C GLU A 348 -2.53 -2.96 36.08
N GLU A 349 -2.04 -3.83 35.20
CA GLU A 349 -0.63 -3.90 34.82
C GLU A 349 -0.22 -2.76 33.87
N MET A 350 1.04 -2.34 33.97
CA MET A 350 1.58 -1.25 33.14
C MET A 350 1.48 -1.50 31.63
N PRO A 351 1.76 -2.71 31.10
CA PRO A 351 1.55 -3.03 29.68
C PRO A 351 0.14 -2.70 29.16
N SER A 352 -0.90 -3.03 29.93
CA SER A 352 -2.30 -2.77 29.57
C SER A 352 -2.61 -1.27 29.53
N ARG A 353 -2.05 -0.50 30.47
CA ARG A 353 -2.18 0.96 30.48
C ARG A 353 -1.51 1.59 29.26
N ARG A 354 -0.30 1.14 28.91
CA ARG A 354 0.41 1.59 27.69
C ARG A 354 -0.35 1.23 26.43
N ALA A 355 -0.90 0.02 26.34
CA ALA A 355 -1.75 -0.39 25.21
C ALA A 355 -2.93 0.56 25.03
N ALA A 356 -3.63 0.92 26.12
CA ALA A 356 -4.73 1.87 26.09
C ALA A 356 -4.29 3.29 25.64
N GLU A 357 -3.10 3.73 26.05
CA GLU A 357 -2.50 5.00 25.61
C GLU A 357 -2.18 4.98 24.11
N TYR A 358 -1.53 3.92 23.60
CA TYR A 358 -1.24 3.78 22.18
C TYR A 358 -2.53 3.78 21.33
N VAL A 359 -3.56 3.03 21.76
CA VAL A 359 -4.86 3.00 21.05
C VAL A 359 -5.48 4.41 21.02
N ARG A 360 -5.41 5.15 22.13
CA ARG A 360 -5.91 6.53 22.21
C ARG A 360 -5.17 7.46 21.24
N GLU A 361 -3.84 7.41 21.24
CA GLU A 361 -3.00 8.23 20.36
C GLU A 361 -3.21 7.90 18.88
N LEU A 362 -3.19 6.61 18.52
CA LEU A 362 -3.44 6.16 17.15
C LEU A 362 -4.85 6.55 16.69
N THR A 363 -5.86 6.50 17.57
CA THR A 363 -7.22 6.97 17.25
C THR A 363 -7.26 8.47 16.98
N ALA A 364 -6.52 9.26 17.77
CA ALA A 364 -6.41 10.71 17.57
C ALA A 364 -5.68 11.07 16.26
N ILE A 365 -4.69 10.27 15.84
CA ILE A 365 -4.03 10.44 14.55
C ILE A 365 -4.96 10.02 13.40
N LEU A 366 -5.63 8.87 13.53
CA LEU A 366 -6.57 8.36 12.53
C LEU A 366 -7.73 9.33 12.28
N SER A 367 -8.24 10.01 13.31
CA SER A 367 -9.31 11.00 13.13
C SER A 367 -8.89 12.23 12.29
N ARG A 368 -7.59 12.52 12.21
CA ARG A 368 -7.03 13.58 11.36
C ARG A 368 -6.73 13.08 9.94
N LEU A 369 -6.21 11.86 9.82
CA LEU A 369 -5.80 11.25 8.55
C LEU A 369 -6.98 10.68 7.75
N ASP A 370 -8.00 10.14 8.41
CA ASP A 370 -9.20 9.59 7.75
C ASP A 370 -10.11 10.72 7.28
N ARG A 371 -9.85 11.18 6.06
CA ARG A 371 -10.65 12.18 5.34
C ARG A 371 -11.57 11.55 4.31
N SER A 372 -12.01 10.31 4.55
CA SER A 372 -13.00 9.65 3.69
C SER A 372 -14.34 10.37 3.78
N GLU A 373 -15.00 10.57 2.63
CA GLU A 373 -16.34 11.18 2.57
C GLU A 373 -17.45 10.15 2.80
N ARG A 374 -17.08 8.87 2.92
CA ARG A 374 -18.01 7.74 3.06
C ARG A 374 -17.54 6.78 4.14
N ILE A 375 -18.50 6.15 4.79
CA ILE A 375 -18.25 5.06 5.75
C ILE A 375 -17.50 3.93 5.04
N ASN A 376 -16.44 3.45 5.68
CA ASN A 376 -15.65 2.36 5.16
C ASN A 376 -16.45 1.04 5.16
N THR A 377 -16.69 0.49 3.98
CA THR A 377 -17.34 -0.82 3.78
C THR A 377 -16.38 -1.89 3.24
N ALA A 378 -15.05 -1.69 3.34
CA ALA A 378 -14.06 -2.59 2.73
C ALA A 378 -14.23 -4.07 3.11
N ASN A 379 -14.64 -4.34 4.36
CA ASN A 379 -14.85 -5.69 4.90
C ASN A 379 -16.30 -6.18 4.78
N SER A 380 -17.20 -5.34 4.28
CA SER A 380 -18.61 -5.68 4.09
C SER A 380 -18.84 -6.10 2.64
N GLN A 381 -19.69 -7.11 2.44
CA GLN A 381 -20.28 -7.33 1.12
C GLN A 381 -21.26 -6.19 0.85
N SER A 382 -20.76 -5.13 0.22
CA SER A 382 -21.52 -3.94 -0.14
C SER A 382 -22.28 -4.07 -1.46
N TRP A 383 -22.33 -5.26 -2.06
CA TRP A 383 -23.10 -5.53 -3.28
C TRP A 383 -24.49 -6.02 -2.89
N VAL A 384 -25.53 -5.39 -3.44
CA VAL A 384 -26.92 -5.80 -3.26
C VAL A 384 -27.32 -6.62 -4.48
N ASP A 385 -27.50 -7.92 -4.27
CA ASP A 385 -28.15 -8.79 -5.26
C ASP A 385 -29.66 -8.59 -5.12
N THR A 386 -30.22 -7.75 -5.99
CA THR A 386 -31.65 -7.41 -5.96
C THR A 386 -32.56 -8.60 -6.26
N ASP A 387 -32.03 -9.65 -6.90
CA ASP A 387 -32.77 -10.87 -7.20
C ASP A 387 -32.78 -11.88 -6.04
N ARG A 388 -31.86 -11.76 -5.07
CA ARG A 388 -31.91 -12.48 -3.79
C ARG A 388 -32.99 -11.95 -2.84
N ILE A 389 -33.52 -10.76 -3.10
CA ILE A 389 -34.70 -10.24 -2.41
C ILE A 389 -35.94 -10.86 -3.06
N LYS A 390 -36.09 -12.18 -2.94
CA LYS A 390 -37.34 -12.88 -3.26
C LYS A 390 -37.84 -13.56 -2.00
N ASP A 391 -38.99 -13.08 -1.54
CA ASP A 391 -39.84 -13.64 -0.50
C ASP A 391 -39.26 -13.75 0.92
N ILE A 392 -38.99 -12.60 1.55
CA ILE A 392 -39.34 -12.50 2.98
C ILE A 392 -40.81 -12.10 3.01
N GLN A 393 -41.69 -13.10 2.95
CA GLN A 393 -43.03 -12.88 3.48
C GLN A 393 -42.89 -12.48 4.93
N VAL A 394 -43.56 -11.38 5.29
CA VAL A 394 -43.68 -10.87 6.65
C VAL A 394 -44.35 -11.96 7.50
N GLY A 395 -43.55 -12.80 8.14
CA GLY A 395 -44.07 -13.96 8.87
C GLY A 395 -43.02 -14.91 9.42
N ASP A 396 -41.92 -14.40 9.99
CA ASP A 396 -41.25 -15.04 11.14
C ASP A 396 -40.11 -14.14 11.65
N MET A 397 -40.46 -13.12 12.44
CA MET A 397 -39.52 -12.47 13.36
C MET A 397 -39.57 -13.20 14.71
N THR A 398 -39.17 -14.47 14.74
CA THR A 398 -38.75 -15.11 15.99
C THR A 398 -37.77 -16.22 15.66
N GLN A 399 -36.58 -16.15 16.25
CA GLN A 399 -35.48 -17.13 16.26
C GLN A 399 -34.40 -16.95 15.20
N PHE A 400 -33.40 -16.12 15.54
CA PHE A 400 -32.01 -16.53 15.35
C PHE A 400 -31.27 -16.30 16.67
N GLY A 401 -31.29 -17.35 17.50
CA GLY A 401 -30.27 -17.60 18.51
C GLY A 401 -29.39 -18.76 18.02
N ASP A 402 -28.14 -18.72 18.48
CA ASP A 402 -27.18 -19.81 18.59
C ASP A 402 -26.32 -20.22 17.36
N TRP A 403 -25.08 -19.69 17.43
CA TRP A 403 -23.75 -20.18 16.97
C TRP A 403 -23.46 -20.35 15.48
#